data_AF-A0AAD7IPT2-F1
#
_entry.id   AF-A0AAD7IPT2-F1
#
_cell.length_a   1.000
_cell.length_b   1.000
_cell.length_c   1.000
_cell.angle_alpha   90.00
_cell.angle_beta   90.00
_cell.angle_gamma   90.00
#
_symmetry.space_group_name_H-M   'P 1'
#
loop_
_entity.id
_entity.type
_entity.pdbx_description
1 polymer ?
#
loop_
_entity_poly.entity_id
_entity_poly.type
_entity_poly.pdbx_seq_one_letter_code
_entity_poly.pdbx_strand_id
1 'polypeptide(L)'
;YKKCRKSSVDASVCTYTYYCAQNEKKVQRPHLNDDPSKQRARLKMDRCPCGGSLQITMKDDDLSRLLRLKLAHHQPHIPYVDIAIPKPVKDLVQQSK
;
A
#
# COMPACT_ATOMS: atom_id res chain seq x y z
N TYR A 1 -0.99 -1.34 6.57
CA TYR A 1 -1.15 -2.69 7.14
C TYR A 1 0.13 -3.12 7.82
N LYS A 2 0.08 -3.48 9.10
CA LYS A 2 1.21 -4.00 9.88
C LYS A 2 0.70 -5.16 10.76
N LYS A 3 1.32 -6.33 10.65
CA LYS A 3 1.17 -7.42 11.63
C LYS A 3 2.50 -7.56 12.37
N CYS A 4 2.51 -7.52 13.71
CA CYS A 4 3.67 -7.95 14.51
C CYS A 4 3.47 -9.41 14.90
N ARG A 5 4.51 -10.21 14.74
CA ARG A 5 4.61 -11.55 15.31
C ARG A 5 5.83 -11.60 16.21
N LYS A 6 5.64 -11.94 17.48
CA LYS A 6 6.74 -12.24 18.40
C LYS A 6 7.30 -13.64 18.11
N SER A 7 8.61 -13.80 18.23
CA SER A 7 9.24 -15.12 18.12
C SER A 7 8.81 -15.99 19.29
N SER A 8 8.64 -17.29 19.04
CA SER A 8 8.36 -18.30 20.07
C SER A 8 9.60 -18.73 20.84
N VAL A 9 10.79 -18.43 20.31
CA VAL A 9 12.09 -18.83 20.87
C VAL A 9 12.72 -17.69 21.66
N ASP A 10 12.49 -16.45 21.25
CA ASP A 10 13.03 -15.25 21.90
C ASP A 10 11.96 -14.15 21.93
N ALA A 11 11.46 -13.82 23.11
CA ALA A 11 10.40 -12.84 23.30
C ALA A 11 10.82 -11.41 22.90
N SER A 12 12.13 -11.14 22.85
CA SER A 12 12.68 -9.85 22.42
C SER A 12 12.68 -9.68 20.91
N VAL A 13 12.35 -10.71 20.13
CA VAL A 13 12.33 -10.64 18.66
C VAL A 13 10.89 -10.44 18.15
N CYS A 14 10.60 -9.32 17.47
CA CYS A 14 9.36 -9.12 16.71
C CYS A 14 9.64 -9.00 15.21
N THR A 15 8.76 -9.60 14.41
CA THR A 15 8.69 -9.38 12.96
C THR A 15 7.46 -8.58 12.60
N TYR A 16 7.68 -7.41 12.00
CA TYR A 16 6.66 -6.57 11.39
C TYR A 16 6.49 -6.93 9.93
N THR A 17 5.29 -7.34 9.53
CA THR A 17 4.96 -7.61 8.12
C THR A 17 4.03 -6.52 7.59
N TYR A 18 4.47 -5.89 6.52
CA TYR A 18 3.71 -4.97 5.68
C TYR A 18 3.36 -5.68 4.37
N TYR A 19 2.17 -5.41 3.85
CA TYR A 19 1.69 -5.99 2.60
C TYR A 19 1.50 -4.88 1.57
N CYS A 20 1.58 -5.22 0.28
CA CYS A 20 1.26 -4.30 -0.79
C CYS A 20 -0.13 -3.68 -0.60
N ALA A 21 -0.23 -2.36 -0.82
CA ALA A 21 -1.49 -1.64 -0.73
C ALA A 21 -2.54 -2.19 -1.70
N GLN A 22 -2.13 -2.68 -2.88
CA GLN A 22 -2.99 -3.23 -3.93
C GLN A 22 -3.34 -4.71 -3.74
N ASN A 23 -2.89 -5.35 -2.65
CA ASN A 23 -3.22 -6.74 -2.38
C ASN A 23 -4.73 -6.91 -2.09
N GLU A 24 -5.43 -7.62 -2.96
CA GLU A 24 -6.86 -7.92 -2.84
C GLU A 24 -7.23 -8.66 -1.56
N LYS A 25 -6.33 -9.50 -1.02
CA LYS A 25 -6.57 -10.30 0.20
C LYS A 25 -6.44 -9.46 1.47
N LYS A 26 -6.01 -8.20 1.37
CA LYS A 26 -5.86 -7.26 2.48
C LYS A 26 -6.82 -6.08 2.37
N VAL A 27 -7.96 -6.26 1.71
CA VAL A 27 -9.03 -5.26 1.63
C VAL A 27 -9.60 -4.99 3.03
N GLN A 28 -9.56 -3.74 3.45
CA GLN A 28 -10.44 -3.23 4.50
C GLN A 28 -11.69 -2.65 3.86
N ARG A 29 -12.85 -2.91 4.50
CA ARG A 29 -14.10 -2.24 4.13
C ARG A 29 -13.86 -0.73 4.24
N PRO A 30 -14.09 0.06 3.18
CA PRO A 30 -13.93 1.49 3.27
C PRO A 30 -14.89 2.03 4.33
N HIS A 31 -14.38 2.93 5.18
CA HIS A 31 -15.23 3.67 6.10
C HIS A 31 -16.22 4.51 5.28
N LEU A 32 -17.51 4.22 5.44
CA LEU A 32 -18.60 5.02 4.89
C LEU A 32 -18.93 6.12 5.89
N ASN A 33 -19.24 7.31 5.39
CA ASN A 33 -19.82 8.37 6.19
C ASN A 33 -21.30 8.06 6.40
N ASP A 34 -21.80 8.30 7.61
CA ASP A 34 -23.21 8.09 7.93
C ASP A 34 -24.11 9.03 7.12
N ASP A 35 -23.60 10.20 6.75
CA ASP A 35 -24.24 11.15 5.84
C ASP A 35 -23.78 10.92 4.39
N PRO A 36 -24.63 10.38 3.49
CA PRO A 36 -24.27 10.09 2.11
C PRO A 36 -23.85 11.33 1.33
N SER A 37 -24.36 12.51 1.67
CA SER A 37 -24.02 13.77 0.99
C SER A 37 -22.58 14.23 1.28
N LYS A 38 -22.01 13.78 2.40
CA LYS A 38 -20.62 14.03 2.81
C LYS A 38 -19.68 12.88 2.46
N GLN A 39 -20.17 11.85 1.77
CA GLN A 39 -19.33 10.78 1.28
C GLN A 39 -18.46 11.31 0.14
N ARG A 40 -17.15 11.45 0.39
CA ARG A 40 -16.21 11.80 -0.68
C ARG A 40 -16.21 10.70 -1.74
N ALA A 41 -16.32 11.10 -3.01
CA ALA A 41 -16.01 10.24 -4.14
C ALA A 41 -14.54 9.82 -4.01
N ARG A 42 -14.31 8.57 -3.59
CA ARG A 42 -12.97 8.01 -3.51
C ARG A 42 -12.70 7.23 -4.79
N LEU A 43 -11.66 7.64 -5.52
CA LEU A 43 -11.04 6.79 -6.51
C LEU A 43 -10.60 5.51 -5.81
N LYS A 44 -11.16 4.38 -6.24
CA LYS A 44 -10.76 3.07 -5.74
C LYS A 44 -9.46 2.71 -6.45
N MET A 45 -8.41 2.48 -5.67
CA MET A 45 -7.19 1.91 -6.20
C MET A 45 -7.46 0.47 -6.64
N ASP A 46 -7.12 0.16 -7.88
CA ASP A 46 -7.25 -1.20 -8.41
C ASP A 46 -6.45 -2.18 -7.56
N ARG A 47 -7.07 -3.35 -7.37
CA ARG A 47 -6.52 -4.44 -6.57
C ARG A 47 -6.13 -5.58 -7.48
N CYS A 48 -5.12 -6.33 -7.06
CA CYS A 48 -4.61 -7.48 -7.79
C CYS A 48 -4.20 -8.58 -6.80
N PRO A 49 -4.01 -9.83 -7.28
CA PRO A 49 -3.48 -10.94 -6.50
C PRO A 49 -1.97 -10.75 -6.18
N CYS A 50 -1.62 -9.62 -5.56
CA CYS A 50 -0.25 -9.26 -5.22
C CYS A 50 0.27 -10.10 -4.03
N GLY A 51 1.36 -10.82 -4.24
CA GLY A 51 2.15 -11.47 -3.18
C GLY A 51 3.13 -10.53 -2.45
N GLY A 52 3.09 -9.24 -2.76
CA GLY A 52 4.05 -8.25 -2.30
C GLY A 52 4.02 -8.02 -0.79
N SER A 53 5.18 -8.10 -0.14
CA SER A 53 5.34 -7.88 1.29
C SER A 53 6.72 -7.34 1.64
N LEU A 54 6.77 -6.58 2.74
CA LEU A 54 7.98 -6.14 3.41
C LEU A 54 7.95 -6.70 4.83
N GLN A 55 8.95 -7.50 5.19
CA GLN A 55 9.12 -8.02 6.54
C GLN A 55 10.34 -7.38 7.18
N ILE A 56 10.14 -6.88 8.39
CA ILE A 56 11.15 -6.22 9.21
C ILE A 56 11.24 -6.98 10.52
N THR A 57 12.33 -7.72 10.75
CA THR A 57 12.57 -8.40 12.02
C THR A 57 13.58 -7.62 12.85
N MET A 58 13.24 -7.37 14.11
CA MET A 58 14.00 -6.57 15.06
C MET A 58 14.09 -7.29 16.41
N LYS A 59 15.18 -7.04 17.14
CA LYS A 59 15.37 -7.46 18.53
C LYS A 59 15.29 -6.22 19.44
N ASP A 60 14.51 -6.29 20.51
CA ASP A 60 14.21 -5.15 21.39
C ASP A 60 15.46 -4.56 22.06
N ASP A 61 16.47 -5.38 22.36
CA ASP A 61 17.67 -4.96 23.10
C ASP A 61 18.71 -4.21 22.24
N ASP A 62 18.52 -4.14 20.92
CA ASP A 62 19.52 -3.54 20.02
C ASP A 62 18.88 -3.02 18.72
N LEU A 63 18.20 -1.88 18.82
CA LEU A 63 17.68 -1.11 17.67
C LEU A 63 18.77 -0.82 16.62
N SER A 64 20.04 -0.87 17.01
CA SER A 64 21.21 -0.46 16.24
C SER A 64 21.94 -1.56 15.46
N ARG A 65 21.69 -2.86 15.69
CA ARG A 65 22.65 -3.90 15.22
C ARG A 65 22.14 -4.98 14.28
N LEU A 66 20.88 -5.43 14.35
CA LEU A 66 20.41 -6.53 13.48
C LEU A 66 18.97 -6.32 13.01
N LEU A 67 18.84 -5.60 11.89
CA LEU A 67 17.61 -5.48 11.14
C LEU A 67 17.61 -6.51 10.00
N ARG A 68 16.72 -7.50 10.03
CA ARG A 68 16.49 -8.34 8.85
C ARG A 68 15.36 -7.74 8.03
N LEU A 69 15.70 -7.29 6.82
CA LEU A 69 14.74 -6.85 5.82
C LEU A 69 14.52 -7.95 4.79
N LYS A 70 13.26 -8.27 4.53
CA LYS A 70 12.86 -9.10 3.39
C LYS A 70 11.81 -8.37 2.59
N LEU A 71 12.17 -7.99 1.37
CA LEU A 71 11.25 -7.44 0.38
C LEU A 71 10.95 -8.54 -0.64
N ALA A 72 9.68 -8.81 -0.86
CA ALA A 72 9.22 -9.66 -1.94
C ALA A 72 8.13 -8.89 -2.69
N HIS A 73 8.23 -8.81 -4.01
CA HIS A 73 7.17 -8.30 -4.87
C HIS A 73 7.09 -9.19 -6.10
N HIS A 74 5.95 -9.86 -6.28
CA HIS A 74 5.85 -10.95 -7.24
C HIS A 74 5.46 -10.48 -8.64
N GLN A 75 4.77 -9.34 -8.76
CA GLN A 75 4.28 -8.81 -10.03
C GLN A 75 4.28 -7.29 -9.99
N PRO A 76 5.08 -6.58 -10.82
CA PRO A 76 4.89 -5.14 -10.98
C PRO A 76 3.42 -4.86 -11.33
N HIS A 77 2.81 -3.92 -10.61
CA HIS A 77 1.42 -3.55 -10.83
C HIS A 77 1.26 -2.82 -12.17
N ILE A 78 0.00 -2.51 -12.49
CA ILE A 78 -0.47 -1.82 -13.70
C ILE A 78 0.68 -1.02 -14.31
N PRO A 79 1.09 -1.35 -15.55
CA PRO A 79 2.18 -0.64 -16.20
C PRO A 79 1.87 0.85 -16.19
N TYR A 80 2.91 1.66 -15.99
CA TYR A 80 2.76 3.11 -16.02
C TYR A 80 2.02 3.51 -17.30
N VAL A 81 0.88 4.17 -17.13
CA VAL A 81 0.14 4.80 -18.22
C VAL A 81 0.50 6.27 -18.20
N ASP A 82 0.87 6.80 -19.36
CA ASP A 82 1.15 8.22 -19.51
C ASP A 82 -0.08 9.04 -19.09
N ILE A 83 0.08 9.81 -18.02
CA ILE A 83 -0.96 10.70 -17.48
C ILE A 83 -0.89 12.10 -18.10
N ALA A 84 -0.04 12.31 -19.11
CA ALA A 84 0.00 13.55 -19.87
C ALA A 84 -1.39 13.84 -20.44
N ILE A 85 -1.89 15.03 -20.15
CA ILE A 85 -3.15 15.50 -20.71
C ILE A 85 -3.00 15.53 -22.24
N PRO A 86 -3.85 14.80 -22.99
CA PRO A 86 -3.80 14.80 -24.44
C PRO A 86 -3.89 16.23 -24.99
N LYS A 87 -3.13 16.53 -26.05
CA LYS A 87 -3.16 17.84 -26.73
C LYS A 87 -4.59 18.37 -26.97
N PRO A 88 -5.54 17.56 -27.50
CA PRO A 88 -6.91 18.02 -27.73
C PRO A 88 -7.61 18.54 -26.47
N VAL A 89 -7.32 17.94 -25.31
CA VAL A 89 -7.89 18.35 -24.01
C VAL A 89 -7.23 19.62 -23.50
N LYS A 90 -5.91 19.78 -23.71
CA LYS A 90 -5.20 21.04 -23.40
C LYS A 90 -5.75 22.21 -24.23
N ASP A 91 -6.01 21.97 -25.51
CA ASP A 91 -6.52 22.97 -26.43
C ASP A 91 -7.95 23.41 -26.04
N LEU A 92 -8.81 22.45 -25.65
CA LEU A 92 -10.15 22.72 -25.10
C LEU A 92 -10.12 23.60 -23.84
N VAL A 93 -9.23 23.32 -22.90
CA VAL A 93 -9.08 24.13 -21.66
C VAL A 93 -8.58 25.54 -21.96
N GLN A 94 -7.72 25.70 -22.97
CA GLN A 94 -7.24 27.02 -23.39
C GLN A 94 -8.31 27.84 -24.11
N GLN A 95 -9.19 27.22 -24.90
CA GLN A 95 -10.31 27.90 -25.57
C GLN A 95 -11.45 28.27 -24.61
N SER A 96 -11.45 27.72 -23.40
CA SER A 96 -12.45 27.98 -22.36
C SER A 96 -12.03 29.11 -21.39
N LYS A 97 -10.89 29.76 -21.63
CA LYS A 97 -10.39 30.94 -20.91
C LYS A 97 -10.67 32.21 -21.69
#